data_AF-A0A929G6U5-F1
#
_entry.id   AF-A0A929G6U5-F1
#
_cell.length_a   1.000
_cell.length_b   1.000
_cell.length_c   1.000
_cell.angle_alpha   90.00
_cell.angle_beta   90.00
_cell.angle_gamma   90.00
#
_symmetry.space_group_name_H-M   'P 1'
#
loop_
_entity.id
_entity.type
_entity.pdbx_description
1 polymer ?
#
loop_
_entity_poly.entity_id
_entity_poly.type
_entity_poly.pdbx_seq_one_letter_code
_entity_poly.pdbx_strand_id
1 'polypeptide(L)'
;GRLRRTVTLAQEVGASTVVTHLPFRFHTIGGYWHGHRPRRFRLPVPLPRREPYYHFLCNGLAELEAETGITIGVENMPSKQFLGLLINGYWFNSPAELGRFPHLTLDTTHLGTWGLDPLAVYEQLRERVVHVHISNYDGREHRSPPDGKLPLAEFLRHLARADYQGAITVECHPDALDAGDEAGCLAALRRALAFCRNHFEYNDD
;
A
#
# COMPACT_ATOMS: atom_id res chain seq x y z
N GLY A 1 4.43 18.28 -9.61
CA GLY A 1 3.87 17.75 -8.34
C GLY A 1 4.86 16.84 -7.65
N ARG A 2 4.56 16.31 -6.45
CA ARG A 2 5.46 15.37 -5.73
C ARG A 2 5.77 14.12 -6.56
N LEU A 3 4.75 13.50 -7.14
CA LEU A 3 4.90 12.30 -7.98
C LEU A 3 5.88 12.51 -9.14
N ARG A 4 5.77 13.61 -9.90
CA ARG A 4 6.72 13.90 -10.99
C ARG A 4 8.17 13.98 -10.52
N ARG A 5 8.43 14.54 -9.33
CA ARG A 5 9.79 14.54 -8.75
C ARG A 5 10.26 13.13 -8.38
N THR A 6 9.36 12.30 -7.85
CA THR A 6 9.66 10.89 -7.55
C THR A 6 9.96 10.10 -8.83
N VAL A 7 9.23 10.35 -9.91
CA VAL A 7 9.49 9.73 -11.23
C VAL A 7 10.85 10.16 -11.78
N THR A 8 11.21 11.45 -11.69
CA THR A 8 12.55 11.90 -12.07
C THR A 8 13.63 11.20 -11.24
N LEU A 9 13.45 11.09 -9.92
CA LEU A 9 14.39 10.36 -9.07
C LEU A 9 14.47 8.88 -9.46
N ALA A 10 13.34 8.24 -9.78
CA ALA A 10 13.31 6.84 -10.23
C ALA A 10 14.15 6.64 -11.49
N GLN A 11 14.05 7.56 -12.46
CA GLN A 11 14.90 7.53 -13.66
C GLN A 11 16.39 7.68 -13.32
N GLU A 12 16.73 8.59 -12.40
CA GLU A 12 18.12 8.81 -11.97
C GLU A 12 18.73 7.59 -11.26
N VAL A 13 17.93 6.83 -10.51
CA VAL A 13 18.40 5.62 -9.79
C VAL A 13 18.16 4.32 -10.56
N GLY A 14 17.61 4.39 -11.78
CA GLY A 14 17.32 3.22 -12.62
C GLY A 14 16.17 2.34 -12.13
N ALA A 15 15.28 2.87 -11.28
CA ALA A 15 14.07 2.17 -10.87
C ALA A 15 13.01 2.21 -11.98
N SER A 16 12.39 1.07 -12.28
CA SER A 16 11.35 0.96 -13.31
C SER A 16 9.94 1.27 -12.80
N THR A 17 9.74 1.26 -11.49
CA THR A 17 8.42 1.36 -10.85
C THR A 17 8.41 2.41 -9.75
N VAL A 18 7.35 3.22 -9.70
CA VAL A 18 7.06 4.15 -8.61
C VAL A 18 5.69 3.80 -8.02
N VAL A 19 5.63 3.64 -6.71
CA VAL A 19 4.36 3.43 -5.99
C VAL A 19 3.73 4.77 -5.63
N THR A 20 2.41 4.87 -5.79
CA THR A 20 1.65 6.05 -5.39
C THR A 20 0.36 5.66 -4.69
N HIS A 21 0.00 6.41 -3.65
CA HIS A 21 -1.19 6.13 -2.86
C HIS A 21 -2.45 6.71 -3.52
N LEU A 22 -3.60 6.13 -3.17
CA LEU A 22 -4.89 6.69 -3.53
C LEU A 22 -5.09 8.10 -2.95
N PRO A 23 -5.90 8.96 -3.59
CA PRO A 23 -6.17 10.29 -3.06
C PRO A 23 -7.03 10.17 -1.81
N PHE A 24 -6.60 10.85 -0.74
CA PHE A 24 -7.36 10.97 0.49
C PHE A 24 -8.67 11.73 0.23
N ARG A 25 -9.79 11.23 0.75
CA ARG A 25 -11.14 11.75 0.43
C ARG A 25 -11.71 12.70 1.46
N PHE A 26 -11.14 12.75 2.67
CA PHE A 26 -11.60 13.66 3.72
C PHE A 26 -10.78 14.94 3.75
N HIS A 27 -11.41 16.03 4.21
CA HIS A 27 -10.71 17.28 4.43
C HIS A 27 -11.10 17.91 5.76
N THR A 28 -10.20 18.70 6.33
CA THR A 28 -10.46 19.42 7.58
C THR A 28 -10.87 20.85 7.29
N ILE A 29 -12.01 21.30 7.81
CA ILE A 29 -12.30 22.72 7.92
C ILE A 29 -11.70 23.22 9.23
N GLY A 30 -10.87 24.25 9.14
CA GLY A 30 -10.29 24.92 10.29
C GLY A 30 -10.87 26.31 10.45
N GLY A 31 -11.00 26.74 11.69
CA GLY A 31 -11.43 28.09 12.02
C GLY A 31 -10.81 28.58 13.32
N TYR A 32 -11.10 29.83 13.63
CA TYR A 32 -10.70 30.45 14.88
C TYR A 32 -11.95 30.68 15.71
N TRP A 33 -11.97 30.12 16.91
CA TRP A 33 -12.94 30.51 17.92
C TRP A 33 -12.44 31.80 18.56
N HIS A 34 -13.07 32.94 18.21
CA HIS A 34 -12.72 34.24 18.77
C HIS A 34 -13.45 34.44 20.10
N GLY A 35 -12.76 34.18 21.22
CA GLY A 35 -13.17 34.50 22.59
C GLY A 35 -12.00 35.08 23.37
N HIS A 36 -12.10 35.19 24.71
CA HIS A 36 -11.01 35.73 25.55
C HIS A 36 -9.65 35.03 25.38
N ARG A 37 -9.63 33.81 24.85
CA ARG A 37 -8.44 33.16 24.27
C ARG A 37 -8.79 32.59 22.90
N PRO A 38 -8.20 33.08 21.80
CA PRO A 38 -8.45 32.52 20.48
C PRO A 38 -7.96 31.07 20.44
N ARG A 39 -8.85 30.13 20.09
CA ARG A 39 -8.50 28.72 19.90
C ARG A 39 -8.71 28.34 18.45
N ARG A 40 -7.68 27.74 17.85
CA ARG A 40 -7.80 27.13 16.52
C ARG A 40 -8.53 25.81 16.68
N PHE A 41 -9.58 25.58 15.89
CA PHE A 41 -10.21 24.28 15.77
C PHE A 41 -9.97 23.72 14.36
N ARG A 42 -10.00 22.40 14.22
CA ARG A 42 -10.04 21.68 12.96
C ARG A 42 -11.08 20.59 13.09
N LEU A 43 -12.11 20.64 12.25
CA LEU A 43 -13.15 19.62 12.19
C LEU A 43 -13.01 18.87 10.87
N PRO A 44 -12.95 17.52 10.90
CA PRO A 44 -13.07 16.75 9.66
C PRO A 44 -14.45 16.99 9.07
N VAL A 45 -14.49 17.26 7.78
CA VAL A 45 -15.74 17.40 7.04
C VAL A 45 -15.84 16.21 6.10
N PRO A 46 -16.90 15.39 6.23
CA PRO A 46 -17.08 14.17 5.44
C PRO A 46 -17.57 14.45 4.02
N LEU A 47 -17.44 15.69 3.53
CA LEU A 47 -17.72 16.02 2.15
C LEU A 47 -16.50 15.61 1.32
N PRO A 48 -16.65 14.75 0.31
CA PRO A 48 -15.52 14.36 -0.50
C PRO A 48 -15.12 15.48 -1.46
N ARG A 49 -13.82 15.84 -1.53
CA ARG A 49 -13.30 16.72 -2.60
C ARG A 49 -12.50 15.93 -3.62
N ARG A 50 -12.67 16.33 -4.88
CA ARG A 50 -11.89 15.87 -6.03
C ARG A 50 -10.77 16.87 -6.28
N GLU A 51 -9.71 16.74 -5.50
CA GLU A 51 -8.49 17.55 -5.62
C GLU A 51 -7.79 17.31 -6.98
N PRO A 52 -6.85 18.16 -7.43
CA PRO A 52 -6.12 17.95 -8.68
C PRO A 52 -5.47 16.57 -8.81
N TYR A 53 -5.01 16.00 -7.70
CA TYR A 53 -4.44 14.65 -7.68
C TYR A 53 -5.47 13.55 -7.99
N TYR A 54 -6.73 13.71 -7.58
CA TYR A 54 -7.82 12.81 -7.97
C TYR A 54 -7.99 12.78 -9.49
N HIS A 55 -8.03 13.96 -10.12
CA HIS A 55 -8.19 14.07 -11.57
C HIS A 55 -6.97 13.53 -12.33
N PHE A 56 -5.77 13.79 -11.80
CA PHE A 56 -4.55 13.22 -12.35
C PHE A 56 -4.57 11.69 -12.30
N LEU A 57 -4.95 11.08 -11.17
CA LEU A 57 -4.97 9.62 -11.05
C LEU A 57 -5.96 8.98 -12.04
N CYS A 58 -7.08 9.64 -12.32
CA CYS A 58 -8.06 9.14 -13.30
C CYS A 58 -7.60 9.26 -14.76
N ASN A 59 -6.88 10.33 -15.12
CA ASN A 59 -6.74 10.73 -16.52
C ASN A 59 -5.29 10.92 -16.98
N GLY A 60 -4.32 10.98 -16.06
CA GLY A 60 -2.94 11.39 -16.35
C GLY A 60 -1.88 10.32 -16.10
N LEU A 61 -2.25 9.13 -15.59
CA LEU A 61 -1.30 8.04 -15.34
C LEU A 61 -0.67 7.55 -16.66
N ALA A 62 -1.49 7.17 -17.63
CA ALA A 62 -1.01 6.62 -18.90
C ALA A 62 -0.09 7.59 -19.66
N GLU A 63 -0.39 8.89 -19.64
CA GLU A 63 0.47 9.92 -20.23
C GLU A 63 1.81 10.01 -19.50
N LEU A 64 1.81 10.02 -18.17
CA LEU A 64 3.05 10.08 -17.39
C LEU A 64 3.93 8.84 -17.60
N GLU A 65 3.32 7.65 -17.63
CA GLU A 65 4.03 6.39 -17.90
C GLU A 65 4.64 6.39 -19.30
N ALA A 66 3.89 6.81 -20.33
CA ALA A 66 4.38 6.91 -21.70
C ALA A 66 5.49 7.95 -21.86
N GLU A 67 5.38 9.10 -21.18
CA GLU A 67 6.38 10.18 -21.20
C GLU A 67 7.71 9.74 -20.57
N THR A 68 7.65 8.95 -19.48
CA THR A 68 8.81 8.70 -18.62
C THR A 68 9.38 7.29 -18.72
N GLY A 69 8.61 6.33 -19.23
CA GLY A 69 8.94 4.91 -19.23
C GLY A 69 8.84 4.25 -17.84
N ILE A 70 8.37 4.98 -16.82
CA ILE A 70 8.24 4.48 -15.44
C ILE A 70 6.82 3.98 -15.21
N THR A 71 6.67 2.75 -14.72
CA THR A 71 5.38 2.18 -14.30
C THR A 71 4.93 2.79 -12.98
N ILE A 72 3.68 3.25 -12.89
CA ILE A 72 3.10 3.83 -11.68
C ILE A 72 2.15 2.82 -11.04
N GLY A 73 2.62 2.13 -10.00
CA GLY A 73 1.80 1.21 -9.20
C GLY A 73 0.89 1.97 -8.23
N VAL A 74 -0.43 1.87 -8.42
CA VAL A 74 -1.41 2.46 -7.50
C VAL A 74 -1.68 1.51 -6.34
N GLU A 75 -1.43 1.98 -5.12
CA GLU A 75 -1.49 1.15 -3.92
C GLU A 75 -2.86 1.14 -3.26
N ASN A 76 -3.35 -0.04 -2.87
CA ASN A 76 -4.53 -0.15 -2.01
C ASN A 76 -4.21 0.35 -0.61
N MET A 77 -5.12 1.11 0.00
CA MET A 77 -4.90 1.81 1.26
C MET A 77 -5.66 1.18 2.42
N PRO A 78 -5.25 1.41 3.68
CA PRO A 78 -5.88 0.76 4.82
C PRO A 78 -7.20 1.41 5.21
N SER A 79 -7.99 0.64 5.96
CA SER A 79 -9.13 1.09 6.71
C SER A 79 -8.69 1.72 8.03
N LYS A 80 -9.50 2.62 8.59
CA LYS A 80 -9.36 3.04 9.98
C LYS A 80 -10.55 2.52 10.78
N GLN A 81 -10.30 1.97 11.96
CA GLN A 81 -11.37 1.58 12.85
C GLN A 81 -11.73 2.74 13.80
N PHE A 82 -13.01 3.11 13.85
CA PHE A 82 -13.52 4.12 14.78
C PHE A 82 -14.88 3.66 15.33
N LEU A 83 -14.97 3.51 16.66
CA LEU A 83 -16.17 3.00 17.34
C LEU A 83 -16.70 1.68 16.73
N GLY A 84 -15.79 0.78 16.35
CA GLY A 84 -16.12 -0.51 15.74
C GLY A 84 -16.47 -0.45 14.24
N LEU A 85 -16.59 0.73 13.65
CA LEU A 85 -16.86 0.92 12.22
C LEU A 85 -15.57 1.03 11.42
N LEU A 86 -15.53 0.38 10.25
CA LEU A 86 -14.46 0.56 9.28
C LEU A 86 -14.69 1.84 8.47
N ILE A 87 -13.71 2.74 8.48
CA ILE A 87 -13.75 4.01 7.77
C ILE A 87 -12.77 3.96 6.60
N ASN A 88 -13.31 4.12 5.39
CA ASN A 88 -12.48 4.32 4.20
C ASN A 88 -12.01 5.77 4.15
N GLY A 89 -10.70 6.00 4.13
CA GLY A 89 -10.09 7.32 4.00
C GLY A 89 -9.84 7.77 2.56
N TYR A 90 -9.97 6.87 1.58
CA TYR A 90 -9.41 7.03 0.24
C TYR A 90 -10.44 6.77 -0.84
N TRP A 91 -10.27 7.44 -1.99
CA TRP A 91 -11.07 7.13 -3.17
C TRP A 91 -10.58 5.84 -3.83
N PHE A 92 -11.48 5.10 -4.48
CA PHE A 92 -11.16 3.92 -5.31
C PHE A 92 -10.58 2.72 -4.56
N ASN A 93 -10.87 2.58 -3.27
CA ASN A 93 -10.16 1.64 -2.41
C ASN A 93 -10.79 0.23 -2.32
N SER A 94 -11.89 -0.03 -3.03
CA SER A 94 -12.41 -1.40 -3.16
C SER A 94 -11.70 -2.15 -4.30
N PRO A 95 -11.59 -3.49 -4.25
CA PRO A 95 -11.01 -4.28 -5.34
C PRO A 95 -11.63 -3.97 -6.71
N ALA A 96 -12.95 -3.83 -6.78
CA ALA A 96 -13.65 -3.48 -8.02
C ALA A 96 -13.27 -2.08 -8.55
N GLU A 97 -13.09 -1.09 -7.67
CA GLU A 97 -12.65 0.24 -8.10
C GLU A 97 -11.17 0.26 -8.52
N LEU A 98 -10.30 -0.46 -7.79
CA LEU A 98 -8.87 -0.58 -8.09
C LEU A 98 -8.63 -1.13 -9.50
N GLY A 99 -9.49 -2.05 -9.97
CA GLY A 99 -9.42 -2.61 -11.32
C GLY A 99 -9.51 -1.59 -12.47
N ARG A 100 -9.78 -0.31 -12.18
CA ARG A 100 -9.72 0.78 -13.16
C ARG A 100 -8.30 1.25 -13.49
N PHE A 101 -7.33 0.99 -12.62
CA PHE A 101 -5.95 1.42 -12.82
C PHE A 101 -5.16 0.34 -13.59
N PRO A 102 -4.25 0.73 -14.49
CA PRO A 102 -3.50 -0.23 -15.31
C PRO A 102 -2.51 -1.04 -14.47
N HIS A 103 -1.86 -0.40 -13.51
CA HIS A 103 -0.81 -0.98 -12.70
C HIS A 103 -1.09 -0.73 -11.21
N LEU A 104 -1.00 -1.79 -10.41
CA LEU A 104 -1.35 -1.81 -9.01
C LEU A 104 -0.19 -2.29 -8.15
N THR A 105 -0.06 -1.68 -6.97
CA THR A 105 0.74 -2.21 -5.88
C THR A 105 -0.21 -2.84 -4.86
N LEU A 106 -0.04 -4.14 -4.61
CA LEU A 106 -0.87 -4.82 -3.61
C LEU A 106 -0.15 -4.83 -2.26
N ASP A 107 -0.68 -4.08 -1.29
CA ASP A 107 -0.24 -4.14 0.11
C ASP A 107 -1.13 -5.11 0.90
N THR A 108 -0.51 -6.16 1.46
CA THR A 108 -1.23 -7.23 2.15
C THR A 108 -1.77 -6.81 3.51
N THR A 109 -1.05 -5.99 4.29
CA THR A 109 -1.55 -5.57 5.61
C THR A 109 -2.73 -4.62 5.49
N HIS A 110 -2.74 -3.76 4.46
CA HIS A 110 -3.86 -2.88 4.17
C HIS A 110 -5.13 -3.69 3.87
N LEU A 111 -5.03 -4.80 3.13
CA LEU A 111 -6.16 -5.72 2.95
C LEU A 111 -6.61 -6.35 4.27
N GLY A 112 -5.67 -6.70 5.14
CA GLY A 112 -5.95 -7.18 6.49
C GLY A 112 -6.80 -6.22 7.32
N THR A 113 -6.58 -4.91 7.21
CA THR A 113 -7.41 -3.89 7.89
C THR A 113 -8.86 -3.86 7.40
N TRP A 114 -9.13 -4.39 6.20
CA TRP A 114 -10.47 -4.54 5.62
C TRP A 114 -11.08 -5.92 5.87
N GLY A 115 -10.34 -6.84 6.49
CA GLY A 115 -10.73 -8.24 6.61
C GLY A 115 -10.79 -8.97 5.27
N LEU A 116 -10.03 -8.50 4.28
CA LEU A 116 -9.97 -9.12 2.95
C LEU A 116 -8.82 -10.11 2.87
N ASP A 117 -9.06 -11.24 2.19
CA ASP A 117 -8.02 -12.22 1.89
C ASP A 117 -7.12 -11.73 0.75
N PRO A 118 -5.79 -11.62 0.97
CA PRO A 118 -4.85 -11.20 -0.06
C PRO A 118 -4.90 -12.04 -1.34
N LEU A 119 -5.08 -13.36 -1.22
CA LEU A 119 -5.11 -14.24 -2.39
C LEU A 119 -6.35 -14.00 -3.26
N ALA A 120 -7.53 -13.91 -2.63
CA ALA A 120 -8.78 -13.61 -3.34
C ALA A 120 -8.73 -12.26 -4.08
N VAL A 121 -8.17 -11.22 -3.43
CA VAL A 121 -8.03 -9.89 -4.05
C VAL A 121 -7.00 -9.90 -5.18
N TYR A 122 -5.89 -10.61 -5.00
CA TYR A 122 -4.89 -10.77 -6.06
C TYR A 122 -5.50 -11.43 -7.29
N GLU A 123 -6.23 -12.54 -7.15
CA GLU A 123 -6.82 -13.23 -8.30
C GLU A 123 -7.79 -12.34 -9.09
N GLN A 124 -8.53 -11.47 -8.40
CA GLN A 124 -9.40 -10.49 -9.05
C GLN A 124 -8.63 -9.43 -9.86
N LEU A 125 -7.39 -9.13 -9.48
CA LEU A 125 -6.60 -8.00 -9.98
C LEU A 125 -5.30 -8.42 -10.67
N ARG A 126 -5.05 -9.73 -10.83
CA ARG A 126 -3.74 -10.34 -11.12
C ARG A 126 -3.00 -9.70 -12.29
N GLU A 127 -3.71 -9.42 -13.38
CA GLU A 127 -3.13 -8.85 -14.62
C GLU A 127 -2.59 -7.43 -14.43
N ARG A 128 -2.98 -6.76 -13.34
CA ARG A 128 -2.65 -5.37 -13.03
C ARG A 128 -1.63 -5.25 -11.90
N VAL A 129 -1.43 -6.29 -11.10
CA VAL A 129 -0.51 -6.22 -9.95
C VAL A 129 0.92 -6.24 -10.48
N VAL A 130 1.63 -5.12 -10.37
CA VAL A 130 3.04 -4.98 -10.82
C VAL A 130 4.04 -4.95 -9.67
N HIS A 131 3.53 -4.75 -8.45
CA HIS A 131 4.33 -4.72 -7.24
C HIS A 131 3.53 -5.27 -6.06
N VAL A 132 4.19 -5.90 -5.10
CA VAL A 132 3.56 -6.39 -3.86
C VAL A 132 4.35 -5.88 -2.67
N HIS A 133 3.66 -5.20 -1.74
CA HIS A 133 4.18 -4.95 -0.41
C HIS A 133 3.69 -6.07 0.51
N ILE A 134 4.63 -6.83 1.08
CA ILE A 134 4.35 -7.96 1.95
C ILE A 134 4.64 -7.64 3.40
N SER A 135 3.59 -7.70 4.21
CA SER A 135 3.63 -7.61 5.66
C SER A 135 2.35 -8.18 6.25
N ASN A 136 2.44 -8.67 7.48
CA ASN A 136 1.32 -9.35 8.12
C ASN A 136 0.52 -8.39 9.01
N TYR A 137 -0.65 -8.85 9.42
CA TYR A 137 -1.61 -8.08 10.21
C TYR A 137 -2.12 -8.95 11.36
N ASP A 138 -2.09 -8.41 12.59
CA ASP A 138 -2.62 -9.08 13.78
C ASP A 138 -3.72 -8.27 14.49
N GLY A 139 -4.12 -7.14 13.89
CA GLY A 139 -4.81 -6.02 14.54
C GLY A 139 -3.98 -4.74 14.42
N ARG A 140 -2.67 -4.87 14.28
CA ARG A 140 -1.72 -3.81 13.93
C ARG A 140 -1.18 -4.03 12.53
N GLU A 141 -0.94 -2.94 11.81
CA GLU A 141 -0.41 -2.96 10.46
C GLU A 141 1.10 -3.21 10.44
N HIS A 142 1.57 -3.69 9.28
CA HIS A 142 2.99 -3.81 8.93
C HIS A 142 3.80 -4.67 9.91
N ARG A 143 3.24 -5.81 10.32
CA ARG A 143 3.98 -6.81 11.09
C ARG A 143 4.91 -7.60 10.17
N SER A 144 5.93 -8.23 10.75
CA SER A 144 6.82 -9.14 10.03
C SER A 144 5.99 -10.19 9.26
N PRO A 145 6.33 -10.57 8.01
CA PRO A 145 5.56 -11.52 7.22
C PRO A 145 5.13 -12.83 7.94
N PRO A 146 5.99 -13.50 8.74
CA PRO A 146 5.56 -14.67 9.51
C PRO A 146 4.68 -14.37 10.74
N ASP A 147 4.54 -13.11 11.16
CA ASP A 147 3.92 -12.73 12.44
C ASP A 147 2.57 -12.04 12.22
N GLY A 148 1.50 -12.82 12.17
CA GLY A 148 0.14 -12.27 12.11
C GLY A 148 -0.87 -13.33 11.71
N LYS A 149 -1.96 -12.88 11.06
CA LYS A 149 -3.13 -13.71 10.77
C LYS A 149 -3.40 -13.88 9.28
N LEU A 150 -2.70 -13.14 8.42
CA LEU A 150 -2.84 -13.28 6.97
C LEU A 150 -2.13 -14.55 6.48
N PRO A 151 -2.71 -15.31 5.53
CA PRO A 151 -2.13 -16.55 5.01
C PRO A 151 -1.00 -16.28 4.00
N LEU A 152 0.00 -15.48 4.39
CA LEU A 152 1.04 -14.98 3.47
C LEU A 152 1.91 -16.08 2.85
N ALA A 153 2.09 -17.21 3.54
CA ALA A 153 2.80 -18.35 2.98
C ALA A 153 2.06 -18.97 1.80
N GLU A 154 0.73 -19.08 1.88
CA GLU A 154 -0.10 -19.57 0.79
C GLU A 154 -0.15 -18.57 -0.36
N PHE A 155 -0.29 -17.29 -0.03
CA PHE A 155 -0.27 -16.21 -0.99
C PHE A 155 1.04 -16.19 -1.80
N LEU A 156 2.21 -16.26 -1.16
CA LEU A 156 3.51 -16.31 -1.82
C LEU A 156 3.66 -17.54 -2.73
N ARG A 157 3.25 -18.73 -2.26
CA ARG A 157 3.29 -19.95 -3.09
C ARG A 157 2.38 -19.82 -4.31
N HIS A 158 1.25 -19.14 -4.15
CA HIS A 158 0.36 -18.87 -5.26
C HIS A 158 1.01 -17.91 -6.27
N LEU A 159 1.63 -16.82 -5.82
CA LEU A 159 2.36 -15.91 -6.70
C LEU A 159 3.46 -16.64 -7.48
N ALA A 160 4.19 -17.54 -6.83
CA ALA A 160 5.21 -18.36 -7.48
C ALA A 160 4.62 -19.28 -8.57
N ARG A 161 3.54 -20.00 -8.27
CA ARG A 161 2.82 -20.85 -9.24
C ARG A 161 2.20 -20.06 -10.39
N ALA A 162 1.81 -18.82 -10.13
CA ALA A 162 1.27 -17.90 -11.13
C ALA A 162 2.37 -17.22 -11.98
N ASP A 163 3.64 -17.60 -11.78
CA ASP A 163 4.81 -17.01 -12.45
C ASP A 163 4.84 -15.48 -12.32
N TYR A 164 4.57 -14.98 -11.11
CA TYR A 164 4.57 -13.55 -10.82
C TYR A 164 5.95 -12.92 -11.03
N GLN A 165 6.06 -12.00 -11.99
CA GLN A 165 7.34 -11.35 -12.37
C GLN A 165 7.60 -10.01 -11.69
N GLY A 166 6.63 -9.48 -10.93
CA GLY A 166 6.77 -8.21 -10.23
C GLY A 166 7.65 -8.32 -8.98
N ALA A 167 8.07 -7.17 -8.45
CA ALA A 167 8.85 -7.15 -7.21
C ALA A 167 7.96 -7.34 -5.97
N ILE A 168 8.47 -8.14 -5.02
CA ILE A 168 7.86 -8.36 -3.70
C ILE A 168 8.77 -7.69 -2.66
N THR A 169 8.26 -6.67 -1.97
CA THR A 169 9.00 -5.87 -0.99
C THR A 169 8.45 -6.11 0.41
N VAL A 170 9.32 -6.37 1.38
CA VAL A 170 8.91 -6.44 2.79
C VAL A 170 8.70 -5.02 3.33
N GLU A 171 7.48 -4.68 3.73
CA GLU A 171 7.13 -3.36 4.28
C GLU A 171 6.63 -3.48 5.72
N CYS A 172 7.55 -3.39 6.69
CA CYS A 172 7.24 -3.53 8.10
C CYS A 172 7.41 -2.21 8.86
N HIS A 173 6.63 -2.00 9.91
CA HIS A 173 6.89 -0.92 10.85
C HIS A 173 8.20 -1.17 11.61
N PRO A 174 8.93 -0.11 12.02
CA PRO A 174 10.20 -0.24 12.73
C PRO A 174 10.12 -1.10 14.02
N ASP A 175 9.00 -1.08 14.73
CA ASP A 175 8.78 -1.88 15.94
C ASP A 175 8.57 -3.38 15.66
N ALA A 176 8.13 -3.73 14.45
CA ALA A 176 8.03 -5.12 14.00
C ALA A 176 9.39 -5.70 13.57
N LEU A 177 10.41 -4.84 13.44
CA LEU A 177 11.76 -5.19 13.02
C LEU A 177 12.80 -4.84 14.08
N ASP A 178 12.43 -4.62 15.35
CA ASP A 178 13.40 -4.29 16.41
C ASP A 178 14.38 -3.16 16.01
N ALA A 179 13.95 -2.15 15.24
CA ALA A 179 14.83 -1.18 14.58
C ALA A 179 15.71 -0.32 15.53
N GLY A 180 15.45 -0.39 16.84
CA GLY A 180 16.29 0.22 17.87
C GLY A 180 17.53 -0.59 18.26
N ASP A 181 17.61 -1.86 17.86
CA ASP A 181 18.76 -2.75 18.03
C ASP A 181 19.22 -3.24 16.66
N GLU A 182 20.45 -2.90 16.25
CA GLU A 182 20.98 -3.26 14.94
C GLU A 182 21.02 -4.78 14.73
N ALA A 183 21.44 -5.54 15.75
CA ALA A 183 21.53 -6.99 15.66
C ALA A 183 20.15 -7.64 15.56
N GLY A 184 19.21 -7.21 16.42
CA GLY A 184 17.80 -7.60 16.39
C GLY A 184 17.15 -7.27 15.03
N CYS A 185 17.35 -6.06 14.53
CA CYS A 185 16.81 -5.62 13.24
C CYS A 185 17.32 -6.45 12.07
N LEU A 186 18.63 -6.69 12.01
CA LEU A 186 19.20 -7.54 10.98
C LEU A 186 18.68 -8.99 11.08
N ALA A 187 18.49 -9.51 12.28
CA ALA A 187 17.90 -10.83 12.49
C ALA A 187 16.42 -10.88 12.05
N ALA A 188 15.64 -9.85 12.38
CA ALA A 188 14.23 -9.74 11.99
C ALA A 188 14.08 -9.63 10.45
N LEU A 189 14.90 -8.81 9.80
CA LEU A 189 14.94 -8.68 8.34
C LEU A 189 15.35 -10.00 7.66
N ARG A 190 16.36 -10.71 8.18
CA ARG A 190 16.75 -12.04 7.68
C ARG A 190 15.62 -13.04 7.82
N ARG A 191 14.90 -13.04 8.95
CA ARG A 191 13.75 -13.92 9.19
C ARG A 191 12.61 -13.62 8.21
N ALA A 192 12.28 -12.34 8.00
CA ALA A 192 11.26 -11.93 7.05
C ALA A 192 11.63 -12.35 5.61
N LEU A 193 12.87 -12.09 5.19
CA LEU A 193 13.37 -12.48 3.87
C LEU A 193 13.37 -13.99 3.68
N ALA A 194 13.81 -14.75 4.68
CA ALA A 194 13.82 -16.22 4.64
C ALA A 194 12.38 -16.77 4.50
N PHE A 195 11.42 -16.22 5.24
CA PHE A 195 10.01 -16.59 5.09
C PHE A 195 9.52 -16.34 3.65
N CYS A 196 9.82 -15.16 3.08
CA CYS A 196 9.42 -14.84 1.72
C CYS A 196 10.04 -15.80 0.70
N ARG A 197 11.35 -16.05 0.79
CA ARG A 197 12.05 -16.97 -0.11
C ARG A 197 11.54 -18.40 0.01
N ASN A 198 11.43 -18.95 1.22
CA ASN A 198 10.97 -20.32 1.44
C ASN A 198 9.55 -20.60 0.92
N HIS A 199 8.73 -19.56 0.72
CA HIS A 199 7.36 -19.69 0.22
C HIS A 199 7.18 -19.19 -1.21
N PHE A 200 8.15 -18.48 -1.78
CA PHE A 200 8.14 -18.07 -3.19
C PHE A 200 9.08 -18.93 -4.06
N GLU A 201 10.07 -19.59 -3.47
CA GLU A 201 10.89 -20.60 -4.13
C GLU A 201 10.05 -21.87 -4.28
N TYR A 202 9.70 -22.18 -5.52
CA TYR A 202 9.01 -23.40 -5.89
C TYR A 202 10.01 -24.57 -5.80
N ASN A 203 9.93 -25.35 -4.72
CA ASN A 203 10.54 -26.68 -4.68
C ASN A 203 9.54 -27.65 -5.33
N ASP A 204 9.89 -28.19 -6.49
CA ASP A 204 9.28 -29.40 -7.02
C ASP A 204 9.52 -30.53 -6.01
N ASP A 205 8.48 -30.94 -5.29
CA ASP A 205 8.37 -32.26 -4.66
C ASP A 205 7.36 -33.09 -5.47
#